data_AF-A0A7S1WP99-F1
#
_entry.id   AF-A0A7S1WP99-F1
#
_cell.length_a   1.000
_cell.length_b   1.000
_cell.length_c   1.000
_cell.angle_alpha   90.00
_cell.angle_beta   90.00
_cell.angle_gamma   90.00
#
_symmetry.space_group_name_H-M   'P 1'
#
loop_
_entity.id
_entity.type
_entity.pdbx_description
1 polymer ?
#
loop_
_entity_poly.entity_id
_entity_poly.type
_entity_poly.pdbx_seq_one_letter_code
_entity_poly.pdbx_strand_id
1 'polypeptide(L)'
;GSDPATLNELGNLAYLVERTGDLAEAERLARRALSGREAVLGAEHADTITSAYNLAELLEATGGLDEAEALFQREVAWCRRTHGARASPTRASTRNLNRFWAQHKRGSCAPKSPNRGKFTTSS
;
A
#
# COMPACT_ATOMS: atom_id res chain seq x y z
N GLY A 1 14.66 2.16 14.94
CA GLY A 1 14.53 3.52 15.49
C GLY A 1 13.98 4.38 14.37
N SER A 2 12.91 5.11 14.62
CA SER A 2 12.26 5.96 13.61
C SER A 2 13.13 7.20 13.37
N ASP A 3 13.81 7.25 12.23
CA ASP A 3 14.70 8.36 11.88
C ASP A 3 13.89 9.64 11.53
N PRO A 4 14.21 10.81 12.11
CA PRO A 4 13.48 12.06 11.86
C PRO A 4 13.53 12.52 10.39
N ALA A 5 14.56 12.12 9.63
CA ALA A 5 14.63 12.37 8.19
C ALA A 5 13.46 11.73 7.42
N THR A 6 13.01 10.57 7.90
CA THR A 6 11.98 9.74 7.28
C THR A 6 10.57 10.32 7.43
N LEU A 7 10.30 11.03 8.54
CA LEU A 7 9.04 11.77 8.75
C LEU A 7 9.00 13.05 7.91
N ASN A 8 10.14 13.74 7.77
CA ASN A 8 10.23 14.92 6.92
C ASN A 8 9.98 14.59 5.44
N GLU A 9 10.50 13.47 4.94
CA GLU A 9 10.27 13.06 3.54
C GLU A 9 8.80 12.76 3.25
N LEU A 10 8.07 12.10 4.15
CA LEU A 10 6.63 11.85 4.00
C LEU A 10 5.80 13.13 4.11
N GLY A 11 6.13 14.00 5.07
CA GLY A 11 5.46 15.29 5.22
C GLY A 11 5.65 16.16 3.97
N ASN A 12 6.86 16.15 3.40
CA ASN A 12 7.18 16.85 2.15
C ASN A 12 6.44 16.23 0.96
N LEU A 13 6.27 14.91 0.93
CA LEU A 13 5.53 14.21 -0.12
C LEU A 13 4.05 14.59 -0.12
N ALA A 14 3.38 14.47 1.03
CA ALA A 14 1.97 14.83 1.19
C ALA A 14 1.73 16.30 0.84
N TYR A 15 2.64 17.18 1.31
CA TYR A 15 2.60 18.60 1.00
C TYR A 15 2.81 18.92 -0.48
N LEU A 16 3.74 18.23 -1.17
CA LEU A 16 3.98 18.41 -2.60
C LEU A 16 2.76 18.00 -3.42
N VAL A 17 2.17 16.83 -3.12
CA VAL A 17 0.98 16.32 -3.81
C VAL A 17 -0.19 17.28 -3.63
N GLU A 18 -0.44 17.72 -2.40
CA GLU A 18 -1.59 18.58 -2.09
C GLU A 18 -1.44 20.00 -2.66
N ARG A 19 -0.22 20.56 -2.65
CA ARG A 19 -0.01 21.98 -2.92
C ARG A 19 0.46 22.31 -4.33
N THR A 20 1.14 21.38 -5.01
CA THR A 20 1.74 21.65 -6.33
C THR A 20 1.14 20.84 -7.47
N GLY A 21 0.44 19.74 -7.19
CA GLY A 21 -0.08 18.85 -8.22
C GLY A 21 1.03 18.18 -9.06
N ASP A 22 2.29 18.32 -8.65
CA ASP A 22 3.44 17.75 -9.35
C ASP A 22 3.65 16.30 -8.91
N LEU A 23 2.76 15.43 -9.42
CA LEU A 23 2.74 14.01 -9.11
C LEU A 23 4.04 13.31 -9.53
N ALA A 24 4.73 13.81 -10.55
CA ALA A 24 5.99 13.25 -11.05
C ALA A 24 7.13 13.43 -10.03
N GLU A 25 7.26 14.63 -9.44
CA GLU A 25 8.26 14.87 -8.40
C GLU A 25 7.94 14.11 -7.12
N ALA A 26 6.65 14.01 -6.76
CA ALA A 26 6.21 13.19 -5.64
C ALA A 26 6.56 11.71 -5.85
N GLU A 27 6.35 11.15 -7.05
CA GLU A 27 6.73 9.78 -7.38
C GLU A 27 8.24 9.56 -7.22
N ARG A 28 9.06 10.47 -7.76
CA ARG A 28 10.52 10.40 -7.67
C ARG A 28 11.00 10.38 -6.23
N LEU A 29 10.44 11.23 -5.37
CA LEU A 29 10.75 11.26 -3.95
C LEU A 29 10.27 9.99 -3.23
N ALA A 30 9.08 9.49 -3.55
CA ALA A 30 8.53 8.27 -2.96
C ALA A 30 9.39 7.05 -3.28
N ARG A 31 9.87 6.91 -4.53
CA ARG A 31 10.81 5.85 -4.94
C ARG A 31 12.13 5.92 -4.16
N ARG A 32 12.67 7.12 -3.97
CA ARG A 32 13.91 7.34 -3.21
C ARG A 32 13.73 6.99 -1.74
N ALA A 33 12.63 7.43 -1.13
CA ALA A 33 12.30 7.11 0.25
C ALA A 33 12.09 5.60 0.45
N LEU A 34 11.39 4.93 -0.47
CA LEU A 34 11.19 3.48 -0.42
C LEU A 34 12.53 2.73 -0.46
N SER A 35 13.40 3.08 -1.42
CA SER A 35 14.73 2.44 -1.54
C SER A 35 15.59 2.68 -0.30
N GLY A 36 15.56 3.89 0.26
CA GLY A 36 16.28 4.21 1.51
C GLY A 36 15.76 3.41 2.69
N ARG A 37 14.44 3.26 2.84
CA ARG A 37 13.82 2.48 3.92
C ARG A 37 14.05 0.99 3.78
N GLU A 38 13.99 0.46 2.57
CA GLU A 38 14.35 -0.95 2.30
C GLU A 38 15.80 -1.23 2.71
N ALA A 39 16.72 -0.29 2.46
CA ALA A 39 18.13 -0.44 2.82
C ALA A 39 18.40 -0.28 4.33
N VAL A 40 17.72 0.64 5.02
CA VAL A 40 17.98 0.96 6.44
C VAL A 40 17.15 0.10 7.39
N LEU A 41 15.86 -0.06 7.10
CA LEU A 41 14.87 -0.70 7.99
C LEU A 41 14.49 -2.11 7.52
N GLY A 42 14.71 -2.41 6.24
CA GLY A 42 14.29 -3.65 5.60
C GLY A 42 12.90 -3.55 4.96
N ALA A 43 12.62 -4.51 4.08
CA ALA A 43 11.38 -4.58 3.29
C ALA A 43 10.11 -4.81 4.14
N GLU A 44 10.24 -5.39 5.32
CA GLU A 44 9.11 -5.79 6.18
C GLU A 44 8.74 -4.76 7.25
N HIS A 45 9.47 -3.64 7.31
CA HIS A 45 9.22 -2.58 8.29
C HIS A 45 7.96 -1.79 7.94
N ALA A 46 7.19 -1.39 8.97
CA ALA A 46 5.92 -0.66 8.80
C ALA A 46 6.07 0.64 7.97
N ASP A 47 7.18 1.35 8.16
CA ASP A 47 7.49 2.55 7.39
C ASP A 47 7.76 2.25 5.91
N THR A 48 8.42 1.13 5.60
CA THR A 48 8.68 0.69 4.22
C THR A 48 7.36 0.31 3.53
N ILE A 49 6.51 -0.43 4.24
CA ILE A 49 5.16 -0.81 3.79
C ILE A 49 4.31 0.44 3.48
N THR A 50 4.34 1.44 4.37
CA THR A 50 3.62 2.70 4.18
C THR A 50 4.15 3.52 3.00
N SER A 51 5.47 3.53 2.79
CA SER A 51 6.07 4.17 1.61
C SER A 51 5.66 3.51 0.31
N ALA A 52 5.59 2.18 0.27
CA ALA A 52 5.15 1.45 -0.91
C ALA A 52 3.67 1.74 -1.24
N TYR A 53 2.82 1.84 -0.21
CA TYR A 53 1.42 2.25 -0.37
C TYR A 53 1.30 3.66 -0.99
N ASN A 54 2.03 4.64 -0.46
CA ASN A 54 1.98 6.01 -0.98
C ASN A 54 2.47 6.11 -2.43
N LEU A 55 3.52 5.35 -2.78
CA LEU A 55 4.00 5.27 -4.16
C LEU A 55 2.94 4.63 -5.09
N ALA A 56 2.22 3.60 -4.61
CA ALA A 56 1.16 2.96 -5.37
C ALA A 56 -0.01 3.92 -5.66
N GLU A 57 -0.43 4.76 -4.70
CA GLU A 57 -1.47 5.77 -4.93
C GLU A 57 -1.01 6.86 -5.91
N LEU A 58 0.26 7.26 -5.86
CA LEU A 58 0.83 8.19 -6.84
C LEU A 58 0.85 7.62 -8.25
N LEU A 59 1.25 6.35 -8.38
CA LEU A 59 1.24 5.65 -9.67
C LEU A 59 -0.19 5.47 -10.19
N GLU A 60 -1.16 5.20 -9.32
CA GLU A 60 -2.58 5.18 -9.68
C GLU A 60 -3.03 6.54 -10.26
N ALA A 61 -2.63 7.65 -9.63
CA ALA A 61 -2.98 9.00 -10.08
C ALA A 61 -2.27 9.45 -11.36
N THR A 62 -1.06 8.96 -11.61
CA THR A 62 -0.26 9.27 -12.82
C THR A 62 -0.53 8.33 -13.99
N GLY A 63 -1.29 7.25 -13.78
CA GLY A 63 -1.66 6.27 -14.82
C GLY A 63 -0.77 5.03 -14.91
N GLY A 64 0.20 4.87 -14.00
CA GLY A 64 1.07 3.70 -13.87
C GLY A 64 0.41 2.50 -13.19
N LEU A 65 -0.72 2.04 -13.72
CA LEU A 65 -1.58 1.03 -13.07
C LEU A 65 -0.89 -0.32 -12.82
N ASP A 66 -0.07 -0.81 -13.75
CA ASP A 66 0.61 -2.11 -13.59
C ASP A 66 1.64 -2.08 -12.45
N GLU A 67 2.35 -0.97 -12.29
CA GLU A 67 3.33 -0.82 -11.22
C GLU A 67 2.65 -0.53 -9.87
N ALA A 68 1.56 0.26 -9.87
CA ALA A 68 0.72 0.46 -8.68
C ALA A 68 0.20 -0.88 -8.15
N GLU A 69 -0.28 -1.76 -9.02
CA GLU A 69 -0.75 -3.10 -8.65
C GLU A 69 0.37 -3.93 -7.99
N ALA A 70 1.56 -3.96 -8.61
CA ALA A 70 2.69 -4.72 -8.07
C ALA A 70 3.09 -4.23 -6.67
N LEU A 71 3.03 -2.92 -6.42
CA LEU A 71 3.32 -2.35 -5.11
C LEU A 71 2.24 -2.69 -4.08
N PHE A 72 0.95 -2.57 -4.41
CA PHE A 72 -0.13 -2.99 -3.51
C PHE A 72 -0.05 -4.49 -3.16
N GLN A 73 0.31 -5.34 -4.13
CA GLN A 73 0.52 -6.77 -3.85
C GLN A 73 1.72 -7.02 -2.93
N ARG A 74 2.85 -6.32 -3.14
CA ARG A 74 4.03 -6.42 -2.25
C ARG A 74 3.72 -5.95 -0.84
N GLU A 75 2.98 -4.86 -0.70
CA GLU A 75 2.53 -4.27 0.57
C GLU A 75 1.68 -5.28 1.37
N VAL A 76 0.69 -5.92 0.74
CA VAL A 76 -0.09 -7.01 1.36
C VAL A 76 0.79 -8.20 1.76
N ALA A 77 1.76 -8.58 0.92
CA ALA A 77 2.65 -9.70 1.20
C ALA A 77 3.58 -9.42 2.39
N TRP A 78 4.09 -8.19 2.52
CA TRP A 78 4.89 -7.77 3.68
C TRP A 78 4.04 -7.70 4.94
N CYS A 79 2.88 -7.03 4.92
CA CYS A 79 1.96 -7.00 6.06
C CYS A 79 1.58 -8.40 6.54
N ARG A 80 1.32 -9.34 5.61
CA ARG A 80 1.00 -10.72 5.94
C ARG A 80 2.17 -11.47 6.59
N ARG A 81 3.41 -11.17 6.20
CA ARG A 81 4.62 -11.78 6.81
C ARG A 81 4.91 -11.18 8.18
N THR A 82 4.88 -9.86 8.32
CA THR A 82 5.22 -9.15 9.56
C THR A 82 4.15 -9.32 10.64
N HIS A 83 2.87 -9.18 10.28
CA HIS A 83 1.76 -9.13 11.25
C HIS A 83 0.85 -10.36 11.20
N GLY A 84 0.96 -11.19 10.16
CA GLY A 84 0.07 -12.32 9.92
C GLY A 84 -1.17 -11.96 9.09
N ALA A 85 -1.78 -12.99 8.49
CA ALA A 85 -2.88 -12.84 7.53
C ALA A 85 -4.17 -12.22 8.11
N ARG A 86 -4.39 -12.31 9.43
CA ARG A 86 -5.61 -11.83 10.10
C ARG A 86 -5.43 -10.47 10.78
N ALA A 87 -4.22 -9.93 10.79
CA ALA A 87 -3.95 -8.67 11.46
C ALA A 87 -4.62 -7.48 10.75
N SER A 88 -4.98 -6.47 11.53
CA SER A 88 -5.62 -5.25 11.03
C SER A 88 -4.85 -4.55 9.90
N PRO A 89 -3.50 -4.40 9.96
CA PRO A 89 -2.72 -3.81 8.87
C PRO A 89 -2.90 -4.60 7.58
N THR A 90 -2.72 -5.92 7.60
CA THR A 90 -2.90 -6.81 6.45
C THR A 90 -4.29 -6.71 5.83
N ARG A 91 -5.34 -6.55 6.65
CA ARG A 91 -6.71 -6.37 6.15
C ARG A 91 -6.91 -5.01 5.50
N ALA A 92 -6.31 -3.96 6.02
CA ALA A 92 -6.35 -2.63 5.44
C ALA A 92 -5.65 -2.61 4.07
N SER A 93 -4.42 -3.14 4.01
CA SER A 93 -3.64 -3.39 2.79
C SER A 93 -4.46 -4.11 1.71
N THR A 94 -5.06 -5.25 2.10
CA THR A 94 -5.86 -6.08 1.17
C THR A 94 -7.09 -5.32 0.67
N ARG A 95 -7.72 -4.50 1.52
CA ARG A 95 -8.85 -3.65 1.13
C ARG A 95 -8.43 -2.59 0.11
N ASN A 96 -7.25 -2.00 0.27
CA ASN A 96 -6.72 -1.00 -0.65
C ASN A 96 -6.43 -1.62 -2.02
N LEU A 97 -5.78 -2.79 -2.07
CA LEU A 97 -5.56 -3.54 -3.32
C LEU A 97 -6.89 -3.91 -4.00
N ASN A 98 -7.88 -4.39 -3.24
CA ASN A 98 -9.21 -4.72 -3.79
C ASN A 98 -9.94 -3.49 -4.33
N ARG A 99 -9.81 -2.32 -3.68
CA ARG A 99 -10.35 -1.04 -4.17
C ARG A 99 -9.71 -0.68 -5.51
N PHE A 100 -8.38 -0.75 -5.59
CA PHE A 100 -7.63 -0.50 -6.83
C PHE A 100 -8.11 -1.42 -7.97
N TRP A 101 -8.20 -2.73 -7.72
CA TRP A 101 -8.72 -3.68 -8.71
C TRP A 101 -10.18 -3.40 -9.11
N ALA A 102 -11.05 -3.06 -8.17
CA ALA A 102 -12.44 -2.74 -8.48
C ALA A 102 -12.57 -1.51 -9.39
N GLN A 103 -11.67 -0.55 -9.23
CA GLN A 103 -11.66 0.72 -9.96
C GLN A 103 -11.03 0.57 -11.36
N HIS A 104 -9.94 -0.19 -11.47
CA HIS A 104 -9.11 -0.25 -12.69
C HIS A 104 -9.17 -1.58 -13.44
N LYS A 105 -9.58 -2.67 -12.79
CA LYS A 105 -9.70 -4.02 -13.37
C LYS A 105 -11.09 -4.59 -13.15
N ARG A 106 -12.10 -3.99 -13.81
CA ARG A 106 -13.46 -4.55 -13.85
C ARG A 106 -13.42 -5.94 -14.52
N GLY A 107 -13.40 -7.00 -13.71
CA GLY A 107 -13.69 -8.36 -14.17
C GLY A 107 -12.85 -9.50 -13.62
N SER A 108 -11.70 -9.26 -12.98
CA SER A 108 -10.84 -10.37 -12.51
C SER A 108 -10.82 -10.48 -10.98
N CYS A 109 -11.69 -11.36 -10.49
CA CYS A 109 -11.62 -12.06 -9.20
C CYS A 109 -11.03 -11.31 -8.00
N ALA A 110 -11.91 -10.66 -7.22
CA ALA A 110 -11.67 -10.50 -5.78
C ALA A 110 -11.37 -11.89 -5.15
N PRO A 111 -10.41 -12.00 -4.22
CA PRO A 111 -10.24 -13.23 -3.46
C PRO A 111 -11.54 -13.48 -2.69
N LYS A 112 -12.20 -14.61 -3.00
CA LYS A 112 -13.41 -15.05 -2.28
C LYS A 112 -13.08 -15.08 -0.80
N SER A 113 -13.68 -14.16 -0.04
CA SER A 113 -13.72 -14.24 1.42
C SER A 113 -14.10 -15.67 1.82
N PRO A 114 -13.35 -16.34 2.71
CA PRO A 114 -13.73 -17.66 3.15
C PRO A 114 -15.07 -17.54 3.90
N ASN A 115 -16.07 -18.15 3.27
CA ASN A 115 -17.40 -18.49 3.75
C ASN A 115 -17.52 -18.40 5.28
N ARG A 116 -18.09 -17.31 5.80
CA ARG A 116 -18.52 -17.27 7.20
C ARG A 116 -19.86 -17.99 7.23
N GLY A 117 -19.79 -19.27 7.59
CA GLY A 117 -20.89 -20.22 7.58
C GLY A 117 -22.17 -19.64 8.17
N LYS A 118 -23.27 -19.87 7.46
CA LYS A 118 -24.63 -19.66 7.96
C LYS A 118 -24.83 -20.63 9.12
N PHE A 119 -24.84 -20.15 10.35
CA PHE A 119 -25.43 -20.90 11.46
C PHE A 119 -26.94 -20.70 11.37
N THR A 120 -27.61 -21.64 10.70
CA THR A 120 -29.03 -21.92 10.97
C THR A 120 -29.05 -23.01 12.04
N THR A 121 -29.47 -22.66 13.24
CA THR A 121 -29.98 -23.66 14.19
C THR A 121 -31.37 -23.22 14.58
N SER A 122 -32.35 -23.79 13.88
CA SER A 122 -33.70 -23.98 14.39
C SER A 122 -33.68 -25.21 15.30
N SER A 123 -34.18 -25.03 16.53
CA SER A 123 -35.12 -25.92 17.25
C SER A 123 -35.35 -25.36 18.65
#